data_AF-A0AAE1PNE3-F1
#
_entry.id   AF-A0AAE1PNE3-F1
#
_cell.length_a   1.000
_cell.length_b   1.000
_cell.length_c   1.000
_cell.angle_alpha   90.00
_cell.angle_beta   90.00
_cell.angle_gamma   90.00
#
_symmetry.space_group_name_H-M   'P 1'
#
loop_
_entity.id
_entity.type
_entity.pdbx_description
1 polymer ?
#
loop_
_entity_poly.entity_id
_entity_poly.type
_entity_poly.pdbx_seq_one_letter_code
_entity_poly.pdbx_strand_id
1 'polypeptide(L)'
;MRAIRRDNFTPTSNHRVCHQHFQLEDIEWETSLFNEKTGTTLTAKLKRPRLRKGAIPTKLPNTPSYLSTTATTRESPDVRRKRKKEAEIQATIAKRNEDYMNYQRQNSFTNLDELESKLSFLDSYWTCN
;
A
#
# COMPACT_ATOMS: atom_id res chain seq x y z
N MET A 1 -22.41 -23.00 -1.78
CA MET A 1 -21.40 -22.51 -0.82
C MET A 1 -20.48 -23.68 -0.48
N ARG A 2 -19.20 -23.66 -0.88
CA ARG A 2 -18.23 -24.79 -0.70
C ARG A 2 -17.22 -24.56 0.43
N ALA A 3 -17.25 -23.39 1.06
CA ALA A 3 -16.26 -23.00 2.07
C ALA A 3 -16.37 -23.87 3.34
N ILE A 4 -17.58 -24.17 3.79
CA ILE A 4 -17.81 -25.07 4.93
C ILE A 4 -17.70 -26.51 4.44
N ARG A 5 -16.60 -27.18 4.77
CA ARG A 5 -16.28 -28.54 4.33
C ARG A 5 -16.94 -29.60 5.20
N ARG A 6 -18.27 -29.59 5.20
CA ARG A 6 -19.09 -30.66 5.79
C ARG A 6 -19.71 -31.46 4.66
N ASP A 7 -19.56 -32.77 4.71
CA ASP A 7 -20.16 -33.65 3.71
C ASP A 7 -21.68 -33.55 3.76
N ASN A 8 -22.32 -33.50 2.59
CA ASN A 8 -23.77 -33.37 2.43
C ASN A 8 -24.39 -32.16 3.14
N PHE A 9 -23.62 -31.11 3.42
CA PHE A 9 -24.13 -29.91 4.08
C PHE A 9 -24.72 -28.90 3.10
N THR A 10 -26.01 -28.68 3.20
CA THR A 10 -26.72 -27.62 2.47
C THR A 10 -27.05 -26.46 3.42
N PRO A 11 -26.39 -25.30 3.30
CA PRO A 11 -26.66 -24.18 4.18
C PRO A 11 -28.10 -23.68 4.04
N THR A 12 -28.78 -23.51 5.17
CA THR A 12 -30.14 -22.99 5.31
C THR A 12 -30.08 -21.66 6.06
N SER A 13 -31.20 -20.93 6.07
CA SER A 13 -31.34 -19.66 6.81
C SER A 13 -31.11 -19.79 8.33
N ASN A 14 -31.13 -21.01 8.89
CA ASN A 14 -30.96 -21.23 10.32
C ASN A 14 -29.51 -21.48 10.72
N HIS A 15 -28.63 -21.81 9.76
CA HIS A 15 -27.23 -22.01 10.07
C HIS A 15 -26.52 -20.68 10.30
N ARG A 16 -25.69 -20.64 11.35
CA ARG A 16 -24.90 -19.49 11.76
C ARG A 16 -23.46 -19.93 11.93
N VAL A 17 -22.55 -19.00 11.69
CA VAL A 17 -21.11 -19.17 11.85
C VAL A 17 -20.63 -17.98 12.69
N CYS A 18 -19.81 -18.23 13.72
CA CYS A 18 -19.31 -17.13 14.55
C CYS A 18 -18.25 -16.31 13.79
N HIS A 19 -18.01 -15.07 14.25
CA HIS A 19 -17.08 -14.15 13.61
C HIS A 19 -15.63 -14.67 13.53
N GLN A 20 -15.24 -15.61 14.40
CA GLN A 20 -13.90 -16.20 14.44
C GLN A 20 -13.53 -16.97 13.16
N HIS A 21 -14.55 -17.38 12.38
CA HIS A 21 -14.33 -18.10 11.12
C HIS A 21 -13.99 -17.18 9.94
N PHE A 22 -14.03 -15.86 10.12
CA PHE A 22 -13.73 -14.85 9.10
C PHE A 22 -12.41 -14.13 9.40
N GLN A 23 -11.86 -13.43 8.40
CA GLN A 23 -10.80 -12.46 8.66
C GLN A 23 -11.38 -11.21 9.32
N LEU A 24 -10.56 -10.47 10.06
CA LEU A 24 -11.01 -9.22 10.68
C LEU A 24 -11.38 -8.18 9.61
N GLU A 25 -10.67 -8.18 8.47
CA GLU A 25 -10.94 -7.30 7.34
C GLU A 25 -12.29 -7.59 6.66
N ASP A 26 -12.81 -8.82 6.77
CA ASP A 26 -14.10 -9.23 6.20
C ASP A 26 -15.30 -8.77 7.04
N ILE A 27 -15.04 -8.24 8.23
CA ILE A 27 -16.07 -7.78 9.17
C ILE A 27 -16.00 -6.26 9.29
N GLU A 28 -17.11 -5.61 9.02
CA GLU A 28 -17.31 -4.19 9.26
C GLU A 28 -17.70 -3.98 10.73
N TRP A 29 -16.74 -3.49 11.50
CA TRP A 29 -16.91 -3.11 12.91
C TRP A 29 -17.31 -1.64 13.09
N GLU A 30 -16.99 -0.81 12.11
CA GLU A 30 -17.15 0.64 12.15
C GLU A 30 -17.77 1.14 10.85
N THR A 31 -18.51 2.25 10.95
CA THR A 31 -19.05 2.99 9.80
C THR A 31 -18.50 4.40 9.84
N SER A 32 -18.13 4.92 8.67
CA SER A 32 -17.69 6.30 8.52
C SER A 32 -18.67 7.07 7.65
N LEU A 33 -18.90 8.34 8.02
CA LEU A 33 -19.68 9.29 7.24
C LEU A 33 -18.85 10.56 7.07
N PHE A 34 -18.66 10.99 5.82
CA PHE A 34 -18.01 12.27 5.54
C PHE A 34 -19.01 13.41 5.64
N ASN A 35 -18.69 14.44 6.42
CA ASN A 35 -19.49 15.64 6.52
C ASN A 35 -18.87 16.76 5.66
N GLU A 36 -19.48 17.03 4.52
CA GLU A 36 -18.99 18.03 3.56
C GLU A 36 -18.95 19.45 4.13
N LYS A 37 -19.81 19.78 5.10
CA LYS A 37 -19.89 21.12 5.69
C LYS A 37 -18.75 21.40 6.67
N THR A 38 -18.32 20.38 7.41
CA THR A 38 -17.23 20.51 8.41
C THR A 38 -15.90 20.02 7.86
N GLY A 39 -15.89 19.35 6.70
CA GLY A 39 -14.69 18.74 6.11
C GLY A 39 -14.15 17.55 6.93
N THR A 40 -14.95 17.01 7.86
CA THR A 40 -14.51 15.96 8.79
C THR A 40 -15.21 14.64 8.53
N THR A 41 -14.47 13.54 8.69
CA THR A 41 -15.01 12.18 8.66
C THR A 41 -15.38 11.76 10.08
N LEU A 42 -16.66 11.46 10.30
CA LEU A 42 -17.15 10.90 11.55
C LEU A 42 -17.13 9.38 11.46
N THR A 43 -16.40 8.72 12.34
CA THR A 43 -16.34 7.26 12.42
C THR A 43 -16.99 6.79 13.71
N ALA A 44 -17.89 5.81 13.62
CA ALA A 44 -18.60 5.25 14.76
C ALA A 44 -18.59 3.72 14.74
N LYS A 45 -18.47 3.10 15.93
CA LYS A 45 -18.55 1.65 16.09
C LYS A 45 -19.99 1.15 15.91
N LEU A 46 -20.14 0.08 15.15
CA LEU A 46 -21.43 -0.57 14.94
C LEU A 46 -21.80 -1.41 16.16
N LYS A 47 -23.02 -1.22 16.68
CA LYS A 47 -23.58 -2.08 17.75
C LYS A 47 -23.71 -3.54 17.31
N ARG A 48 -23.91 -3.77 16.01
CA ARG A 48 -23.98 -5.09 15.38
C ARG A 48 -23.05 -5.08 14.17
N PRO A 49 -21.84 -5.65 14.29
CA PRO A 49 -20.91 -5.79 13.17
C PRO A 49 -21.56 -6.55 12.01
N ARG A 50 -21.17 -6.22 10.79
CA ARG A 50 -21.73 -6.79 9.57
C ARG A 50 -20.63 -7.45 8.75
N LEU A 51 -20.96 -8.49 7.99
CA LEU A 51 -20.02 -9.07 7.05
C LEU A 51 -19.98 -8.23 5.78
N ARG A 52 -18.78 -8.02 5.24
CA ARG A 52 -18.59 -7.44 3.91
C ARG A 52 -19.27 -8.30 2.86
N LYS A 53 -19.75 -7.64 1.79
CA LYS A 53 -20.40 -8.35 0.68
C LYS A 53 -19.42 -9.33 0.04
N GLY A 54 -19.79 -10.61 -0.01
CA GLY A 54 -18.95 -11.67 -0.58
C GLY A 54 -17.95 -12.30 0.39
N ALA A 55 -17.92 -11.88 1.66
CA ALA A 55 -17.10 -12.52 2.68
C ALA A 55 -17.46 -14.01 2.82
N ILE A 56 -16.44 -14.87 2.86
CA ILE A 56 -16.59 -16.32 3.05
C ILE A 56 -15.82 -16.76 4.30
N PRO A 57 -16.32 -17.76 5.05
CA PRO A 57 -15.59 -18.27 6.20
C PRO A 57 -14.34 -19.02 5.73
N THR A 58 -13.17 -18.53 6.13
CA THR A 58 -11.85 -19.05 5.75
C THR A 58 -11.16 -19.81 6.88
N LYS A 59 -11.44 -19.44 8.13
CA LYS A 59 -10.83 -20.04 9.32
C LYS A 59 -11.72 -21.17 9.82
N LEU A 60 -11.38 -22.40 9.45
CA LEU A 60 -12.08 -23.59 9.91
C LEU A 60 -11.17 -24.32 10.92
N PRO A 61 -11.44 -24.23 12.23
CA PRO A 61 -10.71 -25.01 13.21
C PRO A 61 -10.96 -26.50 12.95
N ASN A 62 -9.94 -27.34 13.17
CA ASN A 62 -9.97 -28.79 12.95
C ASN A 62 -10.04 -29.26 11.48
N THR A 63 -9.77 -28.40 10.51
CA THR A 63 -9.48 -28.83 9.14
C THR A 63 -7.99 -28.65 8.81
N PRO A 64 -7.41 -29.50 7.94
CA PRO A 64 -6.03 -29.35 7.50
C PRO A 64 -5.73 -27.94 6.98
N SER A 65 -4.51 -27.44 7.21
CA SER A 65 -4.11 -26.06 6.89
C SER A 65 -4.30 -25.70 5.42
N TYR A 66 -4.09 -26.64 4.50
CA TYR A 66 -4.32 -26.44 3.06
C TYR A 66 -5.81 -26.28 2.69
N LEU A 67 -6.71 -26.66 3.59
CA LEU A 67 -8.17 -26.49 3.45
C LEU A 67 -8.66 -25.19 4.08
N SER A 68 -8.00 -24.74 5.15
CA SER A 68 -8.17 -23.44 5.82
C SER A 68 -7.38 -22.38 5.06
N THR A 69 -7.86 -22.01 3.88
CA THR A 69 -7.20 -20.99 3.06
C THR A 69 -7.37 -19.62 3.70
N THR A 70 -6.30 -18.97 4.13
CA THR A 70 -6.30 -17.51 4.16
C THR A 70 -6.62 -17.06 2.74
N ALA A 71 -7.60 -16.19 2.57
CA ALA A 71 -7.93 -15.68 1.24
C ALA A 71 -6.74 -14.84 0.75
N THR A 72 -5.77 -15.47 0.10
CA THR A 72 -4.73 -14.76 -0.64
C THR A 72 -5.41 -14.24 -1.90
N THR A 73 -6.08 -13.11 -1.77
CA THR A 73 -6.68 -12.44 -2.91
C THR A 73 -5.56 -12.07 -3.84
N ARG A 74 -5.49 -12.74 -5.00
CA ARG A 74 -4.58 -12.33 -6.07
C ARG A 74 -4.93 -10.88 -6.40
N GLU A 75 -3.94 -10.01 -6.24
CA GLU A 75 -4.05 -8.62 -6.62
C GLU A 75 -4.56 -8.53 -8.07
N SER A 76 -5.56 -7.68 -8.29
CA SER A 76 -6.10 -7.53 -9.65
C SER A 76 -5.01 -6.99 -10.57
N PRO A 77 -5.07 -7.29 -11.89
CA PRO A 77 -4.08 -6.82 -12.84
C PRO A 77 -3.88 -5.30 -12.80
N ASP A 78 -4.95 -4.54 -12.56
CA ASP A 78 -4.91 -3.07 -12.55
C ASP A 78 -4.25 -2.50 -11.30
N VAL A 79 -4.52 -3.07 -10.12
CA VAL A 79 -3.85 -2.66 -8.87
C VAL A 79 -2.35 -2.96 -8.99
N ARG A 80 -1.99 -4.14 -9.51
CA ARG A 80 -0.58 -4.50 -9.75
C ARG A 80 0.11 -3.56 -10.73
N ARG A 81 -0.56 -3.18 -11.83
CA ARG A 81 -0.04 -2.20 -12.81
C ARG A 81 0.17 -0.84 -12.17
N LYS A 82 -0.80 -0.36 -11.37
CA LYS A 82 -0.72 0.93 -10.69
C LYS A 82 0.45 0.97 -9.71
N ARG A 83 0.61 -0.06 -8.86
CA ARG A 83 1.74 -0.17 -7.94
C ARG A 83 3.08 -0.13 -8.67
N LYS A 84 3.20 -0.84 -9.80
CA LYS A 84 4.44 -0.84 -10.59
C LYS A 84 4.76 0.56 -11.15
N LYS A 85 3.76 1.25 -11.72
CA LYS A 85 3.92 2.63 -12.21
C LYS A 85 4.31 3.60 -11.10
N GLU A 86 3.68 3.50 -9.94
CA GLU A 86 4.00 4.35 -8.78
C GLU A 86 5.43 4.13 -8.29
N ALA A 87 5.89 2.86 -8.25
CA ALA A 87 7.26 2.53 -7.89
C ALA A 87 8.28 3.09 -8.91
N GLU A 88 8.00 3.02 -10.22
CA GLU A 88 8.84 3.60 -11.27
C GLU A 88 8.94 5.13 -11.18
N ILE A 89 7.81 5.80 -10.88
CA ILE A 89 7.78 7.26 -10.65
C ILE A 89 8.62 7.62 -9.43
N GLN A 90 8.44 6.92 -8.31
CA GLN A 90 9.19 7.16 -7.08
C GLN A 90 10.70 6.95 -7.29
N ALA A 91 11.10 5.89 -7.98
CA ALA A 91 12.51 5.65 -8.30
C ALA A 91 13.12 6.77 -9.15
N THR A 92 12.36 7.29 -10.12
CA THR A 92 12.79 8.40 -10.98
C THR A 92 12.96 9.70 -10.19
N ILE A 93 12.02 10.00 -9.29
CA ILE A 93 12.10 11.18 -8.40
C ILE A 93 13.30 11.06 -7.47
N ALA A 94 13.50 9.89 -6.86
CA ALA A 94 14.62 9.65 -5.95
C ALA A 94 15.96 9.85 -6.67
N LYS A 95 16.12 9.26 -7.86
CA LYS A 95 17.33 9.42 -8.68
C LYS A 95 17.58 10.87 -9.05
N ARG A 96 16.56 11.59 -9.52
CA ARG A 96 16.68 13.03 -9.83
C ARG A 96 17.15 13.84 -8.63
N ASN A 97 16.60 13.57 -7.45
CA ASN A 97 16.97 14.28 -6.23
C ASN A 97 18.42 13.97 -5.84
N GLU A 98 18.85 12.72 -5.97
CA GLU A 98 20.24 12.32 -5.73
C GLU A 98 21.21 13.02 -6.70
N ASP A 99 20.91 13.01 -8.00
CA ASP A 99 21.70 13.70 -9.02
C ASP A 99 21.81 15.20 -8.72
N TYR A 100 20.70 15.84 -8.32
CA TYR A 100 20.68 17.25 -7.93
C TYR A 100 21.56 17.53 -6.70
N MET A 101 21.46 16.69 -5.66
CA MET A 101 22.29 16.84 -4.46
C MET A 101 23.77 16.64 -4.75
N ASN A 102 24.11 15.69 -5.64
CA ASN A 102 25.48 15.46 -6.07
C ASN A 102 26.03 16.65 -6.86
N TYR A 103 25.25 17.20 -7.80
CA TYR A 103 25.61 18.41 -8.53
C TYR A 103 25.84 19.59 -7.56
N GLN A 104 24.91 19.82 -6.63
CA GLN A 104 25.08 20.88 -5.64
C GLN A 104 26.34 20.69 -4.80
N ARG A 105 26.64 19.46 -4.34
CA ARG A 105 27.87 19.18 -3.59
C ARG A 105 29.13 19.46 -4.39
N GLN A 106 29.13 19.14 -5.68
CA GLN A 106 30.29 19.36 -6.56
C GLN A 106 30.47 20.84 -6.91
N ASN A 107 29.37 21.57 -7.14
CA ASN A 107 29.40 22.96 -7.58
C ASN A 107 29.22 23.99 -6.46
N SER A 108 28.94 23.59 -5.22
CA SER A 108 28.91 24.50 -4.07
C SER A 108 30.32 24.95 -3.69
N PHE A 109 30.43 26.15 -3.15
CA PHE A 109 31.66 26.69 -2.57
C PHE A 109 31.29 27.52 -1.34
N THR A 110 32.18 27.54 -0.35
CA THR A 110 31.96 28.18 0.95
C THR A 110 32.76 29.46 1.14
N ASN A 111 33.81 29.67 0.34
CA ASN A 111 34.65 30.85 0.36
C ASN A 111 35.20 31.16 -1.05
N LEU A 112 35.89 32.31 -1.16
CA LEU A 112 36.39 32.83 -2.42
C LEU A 112 37.59 32.02 -2.95
N ASP A 113 38.46 31.53 -2.07
CA ASP A 113 39.61 30.69 -2.44
C ASP A 113 39.17 29.35 -3.08
N GLU A 114 38.09 28.76 -2.59
CA GLU A 114 37.49 27.52 -3.12
C GLU A 114 36.87 27.75 -4.52
N LEU A 115 36.29 28.94 -4.73
CA LEU A 115 35.78 29.35 -6.04
C LEU A 115 36.93 29.55 -7.04
N GLU A 116 37.96 30.30 -6.67
CA GLU A 116 39.13 30.56 -7.53
C GLU A 116 39.85 29.26 -7.92
N SER A 117 39.99 28.33 -6.97
CA SER A 117 40.55 26.99 -7.23
C SER A 117 39.75 26.23 -8.30
N LYS A 118 38.41 26.30 -8.26
CA LYS A 118 37.55 25.65 -9.27
C LYS A 118 37.58 26.37 -10.63
N LEU A 119 37.76 27.69 -10.64
CA LEU A 119 37.83 28.49 -11.86
C LEU A 119 39.19 28.36 -12.58
N SER A 120 40.29 28.22 -11.84
CA SER A 120 41.63 28.04 -12.43
C SER A 120 41.72 26.81 -13.37
N PHE A 121 40.87 25.79 -13.13
CA PHE A 121 40.75 24.63 -14.02
C PHE A 121 40.14 24.99 -15.39
N LEU A 122 39.23 25.97 -15.43
CA LEU A 122 38.58 26.43 -16.66
C LEU A 122 39.50 27.32 -17.50
N ASP A 123 40.33 28.16 -16.88
CA ASP A 123 41.27 29.04 -17.61
C ASP A 123 42.27 28.26 -18.47
N SER A 124 42.61 27.02 -18.07
CA SER A 124 43.46 26.11 -18.85
C SER A 124 42.83 25.62 -20.16
N TYR A 125 41.49 25.64 -20.26
CA TYR A 125 40.76 25.24 -21.47
C TYR A 125 40.52 26.39 -22.45
N TRP A 126 40.51 27.64 -21.98
CA TRP A 126 40.23 28.82 -22.82
C TRP A 126 41.48 29.55 -23.34
N THR A 127 42.67 29.19 -22.87
CA THR A 127 43.95 29.86 -23.22
C THR A 127 44.79 29.14 -24.29
N CYS A 128 44.33 28.01 -24.82
CA CYS A 128 44.88 27.41 -26.04
C CYS A 128 44.14 27.94 -27.29
N ASN A 129 44.42 29.19 -27.66
CA ASN A 129 44.22 29.71 -29.02
C ASN A 129 45.16 30.89 -29.26
#